data_AF-A0A8C0HAA0-F1
#
_entry.id   AF-A0A8C0HAA0-F1
#
_cell.length_a   1.000
_cell.length_b   1.000
_cell.length_c   1.000
_cell.angle_alpha   90.00
_cell.angle_beta   90.00
_cell.angle_gamma   90.00
#
_symmetry.space_group_name_H-M   'P 1'
#
loop_
_entity.id
_entity.type
_entity.pdbx_description
1 polymer ?
#
loop_
_entity_poly.entity_id
_entity_poly.type
_entity_poly.pdbx_seq_one_letter_code
_entity_poly.pdbx_strand_id
1 'polypeptide(L)'
;FGYNAVKQCSGGVLHASEDQIKRILPPASERMNKHHIFVNVTASAPQLVSMEELMETAKGVSNMALAHEIVVNGGFQIKPAELPEGSLEKTVKEIVHKAFWDCLEAQLSENPPTYDHSIKLVGEIKEALLSFLLPGHSRLRNQITEVLDLDLIKQEAVNGALDISKLADFIIGMMGTLCAPVRDEEIKKLKDIHEIVPLFRAIFSVLNLMKMDMANFAISSIRPHLMQQSVEYEREKFQKIFEKHPTSGRWNVQCLGEATTRGRERIC
;
A
#
# COMPACT_ATOMS: atom_id res chain seq x y z
N PHE A 1 -2.02 23.14 -1.63
CA PHE A 1 -3.29 22.55 -1.18
C PHE A 1 -3.85 21.44 -2.10
N GLY A 2 -3.07 20.85 -3.02
CA GLY A 2 -3.60 19.90 -4.02
C GLY A 2 -3.05 18.47 -4.04
N TYR A 3 -2.13 18.08 -3.15
CA TYR A 3 -1.62 16.69 -3.04
C TYR A 3 -1.66 16.11 -1.62
N ASN A 4 -1.80 16.96 -0.59
CA ASN A 4 -1.95 16.51 0.80
C ASN A 4 -3.32 15.86 1.11
N ALA A 5 -4.32 16.00 0.23
CA ALA A 5 -5.63 15.34 0.41
C ALA A 5 -5.61 13.84 0.05
N VAL A 6 -4.60 13.36 -0.69
CA VAL A 6 -4.44 11.93 -1.03
C VAL A 6 -3.56 11.19 0.00
N LYS A 7 -2.80 11.94 0.81
CA LYS A 7 -1.96 11.39 1.90
C LYS A 7 -2.78 10.74 3.03
N GLN A 8 -4.08 11.02 3.12
CA GLN A 8 -4.93 10.59 4.23
C GLN A 8 -5.40 9.12 4.15
N CYS A 9 -5.14 8.41 3.04
CA CYS A 9 -5.58 7.02 2.86
C CYS A 9 -4.45 5.98 2.82
N SER A 10 -3.18 6.36 3.01
CA SER A 10 -2.06 5.42 2.77
C SER A 10 -0.79 5.62 3.63
N GLY A 11 -0.86 6.40 4.71
CA GLY A 11 0.31 6.67 5.56
C GLY A 11 0.11 6.17 6.99
N GLY A 12 0.56 4.96 7.31
CA GLY A 12 0.61 4.55 8.71
C GLY A 12 0.97 3.11 9.02
N VAL A 13 1.98 2.52 8.39
CA VAL A 13 2.73 1.41 9.02
C VAL A 13 4.13 1.42 8.45
N LEU A 14 5.14 1.81 9.24
CA LEU A 14 6.47 1.19 9.23
C LEU A 14 7.21 1.75 10.44
N HIS A 15 7.11 1.05 11.57
CA HIS A 15 8.18 0.86 12.54
C HIS A 15 7.69 -0.13 13.60
N ALA A 16 8.10 -1.40 13.46
CA ALA A 16 8.04 -2.35 14.55
C ALA A 16 9.39 -3.06 14.63
N SER A 17 10.10 -2.85 15.74
CA SER A 17 11.26 -3.67 16.14
C SER A 17 10.78 -5.09 16.49
N GLU A 18 11.65 -6.09 16.36
CA GLU A 18 11.37 -7.51 16.71
C GLU A 18 10.80 -7.68 18.12
N ASP A 19 11.13 -6.79 19.06
CA ASP A 19 10.60 -6.82 20.45
C ASP A 19 9.19 -6.23 20.60
N GLN A 20 8.67 -5.49 19.60
CA GLN A 20 7.28 -5.05 19.56
C GLN A 20 6.35 -6.10 18.94
N ILE A 21 6.86 -6.94 18.05
CA ILE A 21 6.11 -8.04 17.42
C ILE A 21 5.72 -9.11 18.45
N LYS A 22 6.58 -9.34 19.46
CA LYS A 22 6.33 -10.31 20.54
C LYS A 22 5.21 -9.91 21.54
N ARG A 23 4.76 -8.65 21.54
CA ARG A 23 3.67 -8.18 22.44
C ARG A 23 2.28 -8.23 21.82
N ILE A 24 2.17 -8.62 20.54
CA ILE A 24 0.88 -8.70 19.83
C ILE A 24 0.22 -10.08 19.99
N LEU A 25 0.89 -11.07 20.60
CA LEU A 25 0.25 -12.33 20.96
C LEU A 25 -0.31 -12.31 22.40
N PRO A 26 -1.58 -12.74 22.62
CA PRO A 26 -2.06 -13.04 23.96
C PRO A 26 -1.33 -14.29 24.51
N PRO A 27 -1.19 -14.42 25.85
CA PRO A 27 -0.58 -15.61 26.43
C PRO A 27 -1.48 -16.83 26.18
N ALA A 28 -0.83 -17.98 25.93
CA ALA A 28 -1.50 -19.25 25.70
C ALA A 28 -2.42 -19.60 26.89
N SER A 29 -3.73 -19.65 26.69
CA SER A 29 -4.67 -20.05 27.73
C SER A 29 -4.88 -21.57 27.76
N GLU A 30 -4.94 -22.06 28.99
CA GLU A 30 -4.96 -23.46 29.42
C GLU A 30 -6.15 -24.29 28.89
N ARG A 31 -5.91 -25.60 28.88
CA ARG A 31 -6.85 -26.69 28.53
C ARG A 31 -8.23 -26.49 29.16
N MET A 32 -9.29 -26.54 28.36
CA MET A 32 -10.66 -26.71 28.86
C MET A 32 -11.27 -28.06 28.44
N ASN A 33 -11.87 -28.67 29.46
CA ASN A 33 -12.48 -30.00 29.49
C ASN A 33 -13.64 -30.18 28.51
N LYS A 34 -13.79 -31.43 28.05
CA LYS A 34 -14.92 -31.92 27.24
C LYS A 34 -16.20 -31.97 28.10
N HIS A 35 -17.19 -31.13 27.78
CA HIS A 35 -18.58 -31.38 28.14
C HIS A 35 -19.45 -31.42 26.88
N HIS A 36 -20.15 -32.54 26.73
CA HIS A 36 -21.22 -32.72 25.76
C HIS A 36 -22.36 -31.74 26.10
N ILE A 37 -22.65 -30.80 25.20
CA ILE A 37 -23.83 -29.94 25.29
C ILE A 37 -24.84 -30.43 24.26
N PHE A 38 -25.97 -30.92 24.77
CA PHE A 38 -27.17 -31.28 24.02
C PHE A 38 -27.87 -29.98 23.56
N VAL A 39 -27.98 -29.76 22.24
CA VAL A 39 -28.60 -28.55 21.69
C VAL A 39 -30.10 -28.76 21.53
N ASN A 40 -30.88 -28.09 22.37
CA ASN A 40 -32.34 -27.97 22.20
C ASN A 40 -32.62 -26.81 21.24
N VAL A 41 -33.29 -27.07 20.12
CA VAL A 41 -33.62 -26.06 19.10
C VAL A 41 -34.94 -25.38 19.45
N THR A 42 -34.87 -24.16 19.97
CA THR A 42 -36.02 -23.24 20.01
C THR A 42 -35.81 -22.13 18.97
N ALA A 43 -36.78 -21.97 18.06
CA ALA A 43 -36.71 -21.00 16.98
C ALA A 43 -36.90 -19.57 17.51
N SER A 44 -35.86 -18.74 17.41
CA SER A 44 -35.93 -17.30 17.70
C SER A 44 -36.21 -16.46 16.45
N ALA A 45 -36.94 -15.35 16.62
CA ALA A 45 -37.36 -14.42 15.60
C ALA A 45 -36.16 -13.70 14.91
N PRO A 46 -36.27 -13.29 13.63
CA PRO A 46 -35.18 -12.66 12.90
C PRO A 46 -34.85 -11.28 13.50
N GLN A 47 -33.64 -11.14 14.03
CA GLN A 47 -33.10 -9.85 14.46
C GLN A 47 -32.76 -9.00 13.23
N LEU A 48 -33.20 -7.74 13.23
CA LEU A 48 -32.84 -6.75 12.22
C LEU A 48 -31.38 -6.33 12.43
N VAL A 49 -30.51 -6.70 11.50
CA VAL A 49 -29.10 -6.29 11.49
C VAL A 49 -29.00 -4.83 11.05
N SER A 50 -28.22 -4.02 11.76
CA SER A 50 -27.99 -2.62 11.38
C SER A 50 -27.05 -2.50 10.17
N MET A 51 -27.18 -1.43 9.38
CA MET A 51 -26.28 -1.21 8.23
C MET A 51 -24.81 -1.07 8.64
N GLU A 52 -24.55 -0.50 9.82
CA GLU A 52 -23.20 -0.38 10.38
C GLU A 52 -22.59 -1.75 10.66
N GLU A 53 -23.36 -2.63 11.30
CA GLU A 53 -22.93 -3.99 11.61
C GLU A 53 -22.72 -4.83 10.35
N LEU A 54 -23.53 -4.61 9.32
CA LEU A 54 -23.36 -5.22 8.00
C LEU A 54 -22.04 -4.77 7.34
N MET A 55 -21.74 -3.47 7.36
CA MET A 55 -20.49 -2.92 6.81
C MET A 55 -19.26 -3.41 7.59
N GLU A 56 -19.32 -3.45 8.92
CA GLU A 56 -18.25 -3.98 9.75
C GLU A 56 -17.97 -5.46 9.43
N THR A 57 -19.04 -6.25 9.26
CA THR A 57 -18.94 -7.67 8.91
C THR A 57 -18.36 -7.86 7.52
N ALA A 58 -18.82 -7.10 6.52
CA ALA A 58 -18.29 -7.13 5.16
C ALA A 58 -16.78 -6.79 5.11
N LYS A 59 -16.36 -5.78 5.89
CA LYS A 59 -14.95 -5.44 6.06
C LYS A 59 -14.16 -6.58 6.71
N GLY A 60 -14.73 -7.23 7.73
CA GLY A 60 -14.12 -8.39 8.39
C GLY A 60 -13.89 -9.56 7.44
N VAL A 61 -14.89 -9.91 6.62
CA VAL A 61 -14.80 -10.97 5.62
C VAL A 61 -13.76 -10.63 4.54
N SER A 62 -13.76 -9.39 4.04
CA SER A 62 -12.79 -8.92 3.04
C SER A 62 -11.35 -9.02 3.56
N ASN A 63 -11.10 -8.55 4.78
CA ASN A 63 -9.77 -8.64 5.40
C ASN A 63 -9.30 -10.09 5.58
N MET A 64 -10.22 -11.00 5.94
CA MET A 64 -9.92 -12.43 6.08
C MET A 64 -9.59 -13.07 4.73
N ALA A 65 -10.38 -12.78 3.69
CA ALA A 65 -10.12 -13.25 2.33
C ALA A 65 -8.78 -12.76 1.79
N LEU A 66 -8.42 -11.50 2.06
CA LEU A 66 -7.13 -10.94 1.69
C LEU A 66 -5.98 -11.61 2.44
N ALA A 67 -6.11 -11.82 3.75
CA ALA A 67 -5.09 -12.51 4.54
C ALA A 67 -4.85 -13.94 4.03
N HIS A 68 -5.93 -14.66 3.71
CA HIS A 68 -5.87 -15.98 3.09
C HIS A 68 -5.16 -15.93 1.74
N GLU A 69 -5.50 -14.97 0.88
CA GLU A 69 -4.88 -14.81 -0.44
C GLU A 69 -3.37 -14.54 -0.33
N ILE A 70 -2.95 -13.64 0.57
CA ILE A 70 -1.53 -13.33 0.82
C ILE A 70 -0.74 -14.58 1.22
N VAL A 71 -1.34 -15.46 2.03
CA VAL A 71 -0.72 -16.66 2.59
C VAL A 71 -0.71 -17.81 1.58
N VAL A 72 -1.82 -18.07 0.92
CA VAL A 72 -2.03 -19.25 0.06
C VAL A 72 -1.51 -19.02 -1.36
N ASN A 73 -1.69 -17.82 -1.91
CA ASN A 73 -1.20 -17.50 -3.25
C ASN A 73 0.28 -17.07 -3.19
N GLY A 74 1.18 -18.00 -3.48
CA GLY A 74 2.62 -17.74 -3.55
C GLY A 74 3.01 -16.65 -4.57
N GLY A 75 2.15 -16.39 -5.57
CA GLY A 75 2.32 -15.34 -6.56
C GLY A 75 1.61 -14.03 -6.21
N PHE A 76 1.06 -13.86 -5.00
CA PHE A 76 0.38 -12.64 -4.62
C PHE A 76 1.33 -11.43 -4.73
N GLN A 77 0.86 -10.40 -5.43
CA GLN A 77 1.54 -9.12 -5.59
C GLN A 77 0.51 -8.00 -5.53
N ILE A 78 0.86 -6.93 -4.82
CA ILE A 78 0.18 -5.64 -4.92
C ILE A 78 0.36 -5.14 -6.34
N LYS A 79 -0.78 -4.83 -6.97
CA LYS A 79 -0.85 -4.24 -8.31
C LYS A 79 -1.19 -2.75 -8.20
N PRO A 80 -0.89 -1.96 -9.24
CA PRO A 80 -1.39 -0.60 -9.35
C PRO A 80 -2.92 -0.58 -9.24
N ALA A 81 -3.46 0.39 -8.53
CA ALA A 81 -4.90 0.61 -8.50
C ALA A 81 -5.36 1.11 -9.87
N GLU A 82 -6.08 0.26 -10.61
CA GLU A 82 -6.72 0.62 -11.87
C GLU A 82 -8.12 1.16 -11.58
N LEU A 83 -8.31 2.45 -11.82
CA LEU A 83 -9.64 3.05 -11.74
C LEU A 83 -10.42 2.70 -13.02
N PRO A 84 -11.71 2.33 -12.90
CA PRO A 84 -12.55 2.01 -14.06
C PRO A 84 -12.53 3.12 -15.10
N GLU A 85 -12.50 2.74 -16.38
CA GLU A 85 -12.61 3.70 -17.48
C GLU A 85 -13.94 4.46 -17.42
N GLY A 86 -13.88 5.78 -17.60
CA GLY A 86 -15.05 6.65 -17.48
C GLY A 86 -15.47 6.98 -16.05
N SER A 87 -14.78 6.48 -15.01
CA SER A 87 -15.07 6.88 -13.63
C SER A 87 -14.74 8.36 -13.40
N LEU A 88 -15.61 9.05 -12.64
CA LEU A 88 -15.39 10.43 -12.24
C LEU A 88 -14.06 10.59 -11.51
N GLU A 89 -13.71 9.64 -10.65
CA GLU A 89 -12.45 9.64 -9.89
C GLU A 89 -11.23 9.64 -10.82
N LYS A 90 -11.23 8.80 -11.86
CA LYS A 90 -10.14 8.76 -12.86
C LYS A 90 -10.02 10.10 -13.58
N THR A 91 -11.14 10.64 -14.06
CA THR A 91 -11.18 11.93 -14.75
C THR A 91 -10.67 13.06 -13.85
N VAL A 92 -11.13 13.13 -12.60
CA VAL A 92 -10.67 14.13 -11.63
C VAL A 92 -9.17 13.99 -11.38
N LYS A 93 -8.67 12.77 -11.18
CA LYS A 93 -7.24 12.50 -10.99
C LYS A 93 -6.40 12.98 -12.18
N GLU A 94 -6.83 12.65 -13.40
CA GLU A 94 -6.13 13.05 -14.63
C GLU A 94 -6.11 14.58 -14.82
N ILE A 95 -7.24 15.25 -14.60
CA ILE A 95 -7.34 16.71 -14.68
C ILE A 95 -6.42 17.38 -13.65
N VAL A 96 -6.45 16.94 -12.40
CA VAL A 96 -5.61 17.52 -11.33
C VAL A 96 -4.12 17.28 -11.62
N HIS A 97 -3.75 16.08 -12.05
CA HIS A 97 -2.37 15.77 -12.41
C HIS A 97 -1.91 16.64 -13.58
N LYS A 98 -2.73 16.77 -14.63
CA LYS A 98 -2.42 17.61 -15.78
C LYS A 98 -2.24 19.07 -15.36
N ALA A 99 -3.20 19.64 -14.63
CA ALA A 99 -3.15 21.02 -14.17
C ALA A 99 -1.91 21.32 -13.31
N PHE A 100 -1.48 20.37 -12.48
CA PHE A 100 -0.26 20.51 -11.70
C PHE A 100 0.98 20.66 -12.60
N TRP A 101 1.12 19.79 -13.60
CA TRP A 101 2.27 19.82 -14.49
C TRP A 101 2.24 21.02 -15.44
N ASP A 102 1.06 21.41 -15.93
CA ASP A 102 0.89 22.61 -16.75
C ASP A 102 1.32 23.86 -15.95
N CYS A 103 0.96 23.94 -14.66
CA CYS A 103 1.44 25.00 -13.76
C CYS A 103 2.96 24.96 -13.56
N LEU A 104 3.56 23.78 -13.38
CA LEU A 104 5.01 23.64 -13.23
C LEU A 104 5.74 24.13 -14.49
N GLU A 105 5.25 23.73 -15.66
CA GLU A 105 5.81 24.13 -16.96
C GLU A 105 5.70 25.65 -17.16
N ALA A 106 4.55 26.24 -16.81
CA ALA A 106 4.37 27.69 -16.83
C ALA A 106 5.38 28.41 -15.93
N GLN A 107 5.56 27.96 -14.68
CA GLN A 107 6.51 28.57 -13.74
C GLN A 107 7.96 28.52 -14.20
N LEU A 108 8.36 27.40 -14.82
CA LEU A 108 9.71 27.24 -15.36
C LEU A 108 9.94 28.04 -16.64
N SER A 109 8.87 28.44 -17.34
CA SER A 109 8.92 29.24 -18.56
C SER A 109 8.86 30.76 -18.30
N GLU A 110 8.63 31.18 -17.05
CA GLU A 110 8.67 32.58 -16.62
C GLU A 110 10.08 33.18 -16.74
N ASN A 111 10.17 34.51 -16.81
CA ASN A 111 11.44 35.25 -16.85
C ASN A 111 11.47 36.33 -15.75
N PRO A 112 12.19 36.12 -14.62
CA PRO A 112 12.95 34.93 -14.26
C PRO A 112 12.05 33.73 -13.89
N PRO A 113 12.56 32.48 -14.02
CA PRO A 113 11.80 31.29 -13.68
C PRO A 113 11.51 31.18 -12.18
N THR A 114 10.33 30.67 -11.84
CA THR A 114 9.90 30.43 -10.46
C THR A 114 10.03 28.93 -10.14
N TYR A 115 10.62 28.58 -8.99
CA TYR A 115 10.92 27.17 -8.63
C TYR A 115 10.03 26.58 -7.52
N ASP A 116 8.97 27.28 -7.12
CA ASP A 116 8.14 26.89 -5.96
C ASP A 116 7.56 25.48 -6.06
N HIS A 117 7.10 25.05 -7.24
CA HIS A 117 6.60 23.68 -7.42
C HIS A 117 7.73 22.66 -7.54
N SER A 118 8.84 22.99 -8.21
CA SER A 118 10.02 22.12 -8.30
C SER A 118 10.59 21.78 -6.91
N ILE A 119 10.69 22.77 -6.02
CA ILE A 119 11.20 22.56 -4.65
C ILE A 119 10.29 21.61 -3.86
N LYS A 120 8.97 21.71 -4.03
CA LYS A 120 8.01 20.78 -3.40
C LYS A 120 8.21 19.35 -3.93
N LEU A 121 8.38 19.20 -5.24
CA LEU A 121 8.64 17.89 -5.85
C LEU A 121 9.94 17.28 -5.33
N VAL A 122 11.00 18.07 -5.20
CA VAL A 122 12.27 17.61 -4.60
C VAL A 122 12.06 17.16 -3.16
N GLY A 123 11.27 17.89 -2.37
CA GLY A 123 10.91 17.48 -1.01
C GLY A 123 10.17 16.14 -0.98
N GLU A 124 9.22 15.92 -1.88
CA GLU A 124 8.52 14.64 -1.98
C GLU A 124 9.44 13.49 -2.43
N ILE A 125 10.38 13.76 -3.34
CA ILE A 125 11.40 12.79 -3.75
C ILE A 125 12.32 12.44 -2.58
N LYS A 126 12.78 13.45 -1.82
CA LYS A 126 13.59 13.23 -0.61
C LYS A 126 12.88 12.28 0.36
N GLU A 127 11.62 12.56 0.68
CA GLU A 127 10.84 11.71 1.59
C GLU A 127 10.65 10.30 1.02
N ALA A 128 10.42 10.16 -0.29
CA ALA A 128 10.32 8.85 -0.95
C ALA A 128 11.64 8.06 -0.84
N LEU A 129 12.78 8.69 -1.14
CA LEU A 129 14.10 8.05 -1.04
C LEU A 129 14.41 7.63 0.40
N LEU A 130 14.13 8.50 1.37
CA LEU A 130 14.32 8.20 2.79
C LEU A 130 13.43 7.04 3.27
N SER A 131 12.22 6.89 2.70
CA SER A 131 11.30 5.80 3.05
C SER A 131 11.79 4.41 2.63
N PHE A 132 12.72 4.32 1.68
CA PHE A 132 13.34 3.06 1.27
C PHE A 132 14.49 2.63 2.19
N LEU A 133 14.95 3.52 3.07
CA LEU A 133 16.10 3.25 3.92
C LEU A 133 15.70 2.55 5.21
N LEU A 134 16.36 1.44 5.51
CA LEU A 134 16.33 0.81 6.82
C LEU A 134 17.03 1.69 7.87
N PRO A 135 16.71 1.52 9.18
CA PRO A 135 17.30 2.32 10.25
C PRO A 135 18.83 2.29 10.29
N GLY A 136 19.44 1.19 9.85
CA GLY A 136 20.91 1.02 9.80
C GLY A 136 21.61 1.79 8.67
N HIS A 137 20.89 2.36 7.70
CA HIS A 137 21.48 3.05 6.54
C HIS A 137 21.82 4.52 6.82
N SER A 138 22.51 4.81 7.92
CA SER A 138 22.82 6.18 8.37
C SER A 138 23.62 6.99 7.35
N ARG A 139 24.60 6.38 6.69
CA ARG A 139 25.42 7.03 5.65
C ARG A 139 24.59 7.54 4.47
N LEU A 140 23.73 6.68 3.91
CA LEU A 140 22.86 7.05 2.77
C LEU A 140 21.83 8.10 3.19
N ARG A 141 21.27 7.96 4.40
CA ARG A 141 20.34 8.94 4.96
C ARG A 141 20.96 10.32 5.06
N ASN A 142 22.18 10.42 5.59
CA ASN A 142 22.90 11.68 5.70
C ASN A 142 23.18 12.28 4.32
N GLN A 143 23.70 11.49 3.38
CA GLN A 143 23.94 11.94 2.00
C GLN A 143 22.67 12.51 1.33
N ILE A 144 21.53 11.82 1.45
CA ILE A 144 20.26 12.31 0.91
C ILE A 144 19.84 13.61 1.60
N THR A 145 20.01 13.70 2.92
CA THR A 145 19.56 14.84 3.71
C THR A 145 20.39 16.08 3.44
N GLU A 146 21.70 15.92 3.28
CA GLU A 146 22.68 16.97 2.99
C GLU A 146 22.52 17.53 1.56
N VAL A 147 22.39 16.66 0.56
CA VAL A 147 22.28 17.11 -0.85
C VAL A 147 20.88 17.63 -1.16
N LEU A 148 19.83 16.98 -0.65
CA LEU A 148 18.45 17.44 -0.82
C LEU A 148 18.02 18.34 0.35
N ASP A 149 18.81 19.35 0.68
CA ASP A 149 18.43 20.37 1.66
C ASP A 149 17.50 21.40 1.00
N LEU A 150 16.24 21.42 1.42
CA LEU A 150 15.22 22.27 0.81
C LEU A 150 15.44 23.76 1.09
N ASP A 151 16.03 24.10 2.24
CA ASP A 151 16.31 25.48 2.59
C ASP A 151 17.48 26.00 1.74
N LEU A 152 18.52 25.18 1.56
CA LEU A 152 19.63 25.50 0.67
C LEU A 152 19.18 25.62 -0.80
N ILE A 153 18.44 24.64 -1.31
CA ILE A 153 17.92 24.64 -2.69
C ILE A 153 17.04 25.87 -2.94
N LYS A 154 16.22 26.27 -1.95
CA LYS A 154 15.42 27.49 -2.04
C LYS A 154 16.31 28.74 -2.09
N GLN A 155 17.37 28.80 -1.30
CA GLN A 155 18.34 29.91 -1.36
C GLN A 155 19.05 29.97 -2.72
N GLU A 156 19.47 28.83 -3.27
CA GLU A 156 20.09 28.75 -4.59
C GLU A 156 19.15 29.22 -5.69
N ALA A 157 17.86 28.83 -5.61
CA ALA A 157 16.83 29.27 -6.55
C ALA A 157 16.64 30.80 -6.56
N VAL A 158 16.52 31.42 -5.37
CA VAL A 158 16.34 32.88 -5.25
C VAL A 158 17.53 33.65 -5.80
N ASN A 159 18.74 33.10 -5.68
CA ASN A 159 19.97 33.72 -6.17
C ASN A 159 20.30 33.35 -7.63
N GLY A 160 19.44 32.58 -8.32
CA GLY A 160 19.68 32.14 -9.70
C GLY A 160 20.85 31.16 -9.86
N ALA A 161 21.25 30.49 -8.77
CA ALA A 161 22.38 29.55 -8.73
C ALA A 161 21.96 28.07 -8.78
N LEU A 162 20.65 27.77 -8.73
CA LEU A 162 20.13 26.41 -8.70
C LEU A 162 20.40 25.67 -10.02
N ASP A 163 21.07 24.52 -9.92
CA ASP A 163 21.33 23.61 -11.04
C ASP A 163 20.44 22.35 -10.92
N ILE A 164 19.30 22.38 -11.61
CA ILE A 164 18.32 21.29 -11.59
C ILE A 164 18.89 20.00 -12.17
N SER A 165 19.75 20.09 -13.19
CA SER A 165 20.34 18.92 -13.84
C SER A 165 21.23 18.15 -12.86
N LYS A 166 22.11 18.85 -12.13
CA LYS A 166 22.94 18.20 -11.09
C LYS A 166 22.11 17.57 -9.99
N LEU A 167 21.04 18.24 -9.57
CA LEU A 167 20.12 17.72 -8.56
C LEU A 167 19.43 16.44 -9.05
N ALA A 168 18.98 16.44 -10.31
CA ALA A 168 18.36 15.28 -10.92
C ALA A 168 19.34 14.11 -11.08
N ASP A 169 20.59 14.36 -11.50
CA ASP A 169 21.63 13.33 -11.59
C ASP A 169 21.89 12.66 -10.24
N PHE A 170 21.93 13.44 -9.16
CA PHE A 170 22.04 12.89 -7.81
C PHE A 170 20.84 12.02 -7.45
N ILE A 171 19.62 12.49 -7.71
CA ILE A 171 18.38 11.74 -7.45
C ILE A 171 18.38 10.41 -8.22
N ILE A 172 18.68 10.44 -9.52
CA ILE A 172 18.73 9.24 -10.37
C ILE A 172 19.82 8.28 -9.89
N GLY A 173 20.99 8.79 -9.50
CA GLY A 173 22.07 7.98 -8.93
C GLY A 173 21.67 7.31 -7.62
N MET A 174 20.95 8.02 -6.75
CA MET A 174 20.43 7.47 -5.49
C MET A 174 19.34 6.43 -5.76
N MET A 175 18.43 6.69 -6.71
CA MET A 175 17.42 5.71 -7.12
C MET A 175 18.07 4.42 -7.66
N GLY A 176 19.10 4.55 -8.50
CA GLY A 176 19.87 3.40 -9.00
C GLY A 176 20.59 2.59 -7.92
N THR A 177 20.93 3.23 -6.80
CA THR A 177 21.54 2.53 -5.64
C THR A 177 20.50 1.79 -4.80
N LEU A 178 19.25 2.28 -4.77
CA LEU A 178 18.18 1.78 -3.91
C LEU A 178 17.21 0.83 -4.62
N CYS A 179 17.17 0.82 -5.95
CA CYS A 179 16.23 0.01 -6.71
C CYS A 179 16.64 -1.47 -6.80
N ALA A 180 15.67 -2.33 -7.12
CA ALA A 180 15.94 -3.71 -7.48
C ALA A 180 16.53 -3.79 -8.90
N PRO A 181 17.35 -4.81 -9.24
CA PRO A 181 17.99 -4.94 -10.56
C PRO A 181 17.03 -4.92 -11.76
N VAL A 182 15.77 -5.32 -11.55
CA VAL A 182 14.73 -5.27 -12.59
C VAL A 182 14.42 -3.86 -13.08
N ARG A 183 14.80 -2.82 -12.32
CA ARG A 183 14.55 -1.41 -12.63
C ARG A 183 15.74 -0.69 -13.26
N ASP A 184 16.86 -1.37 -13.44
CA ASP A 184 18.08 -0.75 -13.96
C ASP A 184 17.86 -0.11 -15.35
N GLU A 185 17.01 -0.72 -16.18
CA GLU A 185 16.65 -0.19 -17.50
C GLU A 185 15.80 1.08 -17.41
N GLU A 186 14.83 1.14 -16.49
CA GLU A 186 14.07 2.36 -16.23
C GLU A 186 14.96 3.48 -15.69
N ILE A 187 15.91 3.17 -14.80
CA ILE A 187 16.88 4.16 -14.29
C ILE A 187 17.78 4.71 -15.41
N LYS A 188 18.20 3.87 -16.36
CA LYS A 188 18.97 4.33 -17.53
C LYS A 188 18.15 5.30 -18.38
N LYS A 189 16.88 4.97 -18.66
CA LYS A 189 15.99 5.84 -19.45
C LYS A 189 15.79 7.22 -18.81
N LEU A 190 15.86 7.35 -17.48
CA LEU A 190 15.76 8.65 -16.81
C LEU A 190 16.91 9.59 -17.22
N LYS A 191 18.11 9.05 -17.50
CA LYS A 191 19.28 9.85 -17.88
C LYS A 191 19.19 10.43 -19.29
N ASP A 192 18.35 9.84 -20.14
CA ASP A 192 18.15 10.28 -21.53
C ASP A 192 17.11 11.42 -21.63
N ILE A 193 16.46 11.80 -20.53
CA ILE A 193 15.44 12.86 -20.50
C ILE A 193 16.10 14.18 -20.10
N HIS A 194 16.13 15.14 -21.01
CA HIS A 194 16.77 16.45 -20.80
C HIS A 194 15.79 17.56 -20.38
N GLU A 195 14.49 17.37 -20.61
CA GLU A 195 13.47 18.34 -20.22
C GLU A 195 13.05 18.14 -18.75
N ILE A 196 13.01 19.22 -17.97
CA ILE A 196 12.80 19.20 -16.51
C ILE A 196 11.44 18.56 -16.13
N VAL A 197 10.36 18.99 -16.78
CA VAL A 197 8.99 18.52 -16.44
C VAL A 197 8.80 17.04 -16.80
N PRO A 198 9.13 16.57 -18.02
CA PRO A 198 9.14 15.14 -18.35
C PRO A 198 10.04 14.32 -17.42
N LEU A 199 11.19 14.85 -17.02
CA LEU A 199 12.12 14.17 -16.12
C LEU A 199 11.49 13.95 -14.73
N PHE A 200 10.92 14.98 -14.12
CA PHE A 200 10.21 14.82 -12.85
C PHE A 200 9.06 13.81 -12.96
N ARG A 201 8.26 13.87 -14.04
CA ARG A 201 7.19 12.88 -14.27
C ARG A 201 7.72 11.46 -14.30
N ALA A 202 8.82 11.23 -15.02
CA ALA A 202 9.44 9.92 -15.14
C ALA A 202 10.05 9.45 -13.81
N ILE A 203 10.72 10.34 -13.06
CA ILE A 203 11.25 10.06 -11.71
C ILE A 203 10.13 9.58 -10.79
N PHE A 204 9.00 10.30 -10.71
CA PHE A 204 7.87 9.90 -9.86
C PHE A 204 7.25 8.57 -10.31
N SER A 205 7.19 8.31 -11.62
CA SER A 205 6.73 7.03 -12.15
C SER A 205 7.60 5.88 -11.62
N VAL A 206 8.92 6.00 -11.73
CA VAL A 206 9.86 4.97 -11.27
C VAL A 206 9.86 4.86 -9.74
N LEU A 207 9.78 5.97 -8.98
CA LEU A 207 9.65 5.92 -7.52
C LEU A 207 8.39 5.18 -7.07
N ASN A 208 7.27 5.32 -7.77
CA ASN A 208 6.05 4.58 -7.46
C ASN A 208 6.20 3.08 -7.73
N LEU A 209 6.91 2.70 -8.80
CA LEU A 209 7.27 1.30 -9.06
C LEU A 209 8.18 0.75 -7.96
N MET A 210 9.20 1.50 -7.55
CA MET A 210 10.09 1.12 -6.44
C MET A 210 9.34 0.90 -5.12
N LYS A 211 8.35 1.76 -4.79
CA LYS A 211 7.48 1.55 -3.62
C LYS A 211 6.69 0.25 -3.70
N MET A 212 6.20 -0.09 -4.88
CA MET A 212 5.49 -1.33 -5.11
C MET A 212 6.41 -2.54 -4.98
N ASP A 213 7.62 -2.46 -5.54
CA ASP A 213 8.64 -3.50 -5.42
C ASP A 213 8.98 -3.75 -3.93
N MET A 214 9.13 -2.69 -3.14
CA MET A 214 9.35 -2.79 -1.68
C MET A 214 8.17 -3.41 -0.94
N ALA A 215 6.93 -3.03 -1.26
CA ALA A 215 5.75 -3.60 -0.62
C ALA A 215 5.61 -5.10 -0.95
N ASN A 216 5.84 -5.48 -2.21
CA ASN A 216 5.82 -6.87 -2.66
C ASN A 216 6.94 -7.70 -2.04
N PHE A 217 8.13 -7.13 -1.89
CA PHE A 217 9.25 -7.75 -1.18
C PHE A 217 8.93 -7.96 0.30
N ALA A 218 8.34 -6.97 0.97
CA ALA A 218 7.95 -7.07 2.38
C ALA A 218 6.90 -8.17 2.61
N ILE A 219 5.88 -8.25 1.74
CA ILE A 219 4.89 -9.33 1.78
C ILE A 219 5.55 -10.70 1.61
N SER A 220 6.44 -10.83 0.61
CA SER A 220 7.14 -12.08 0.34
C SER A 220 8.01 -12.51 1.52
N SER A 221 8.65 -11.53 2.20
CA SER A 221 9.52 -11.77 3.35
C SER A 221 8.75 -12.20 4.60
N ILE A 222 7.57 -11.62 4.86
CA ILE A 222 6.77 -11.95 6.05
C ILE A 222 5.88 -13.20 5.86
N ARG A 223 5.56 -13.58 4.61
CA ARG A 223 4.67 -14.70 4.30
C ARG A 223 4.98 -16.00 5.07
N PRO A 224 6.24 -16.45 5.22
CA PRO A 224 6.53 -17.68 5.98
C PRO A 224 6.06 -17.62 7.44
N HIS A 225 6.10 -16.43 8.05
CA HIS A 225 5.62 -16.21 9.41
C HIS A 225 4.09 -16.16 9.45
N LEU A 226 3.45 -15.55 8.45
CA LEU A 226 1.99 -15.52 8.35
C LEU A 226 1.40 -16.93 8.17
N MET A 227 2.07 -17.80 7.40
CA MET A 227 1.67 -19.19 7.21
C MET A 227 1.62 -20.00 8.51
N GLN A 228 2.47 -19.68 9.49
CA GLN A 228 2.52 -20.41 10.77
C GLN A 228 1.31 -20.15 11.67
N GLN A 229 0.60 -19.03 11.45
CA GLN A 229 -0.50 -18.58 12.31
C GLN A 229 -1.83 -18.44 11.54
N SER A 230 -1.85 -18.81 10.25
CA SER A 230 -2.99 -18.52 9.38
C SER A 230 -4.23 -19.30 9.79
N VAL A 231 -4.07 -20.56 10.22
CA VAL A 231 -5.19 -21.43 10.63
C VAL A 231 -5.88 -20.88 11.88
N GLU A 232 -5.10 -20.48 12.89
CA GLU A 232 -5.62 -19.88 14.12
C GLU A 232 -6.32 -18.55 13.82
N TYR A 233 -5.69 -17.70 13.02
CA TYR A 233 -6.24 -16.41 12.62
C TYR A 233 -7.59 -16.54 11.90
N GLU A 234 -7.66 -17.40 10.88
CA GLU A 234 -8.88 -17.63 10.10
C GLU A 234 -10.00 -18.20 10.98
N ARG A 235 -9.67 -19.17 11.84
CA ARG A 235 -10.64 -19.76 12.76
C ARG A 235 -11.20 -18.73 13.74
N GLU A 236 -10.34 -17.91 14.35
CA GLU A 236 -10.76 -16.88 15.30
C GLU A 236 -11.64 -15.82 14.62
N LYS A 237 -11.26 -15.37 13.42
CA LYS A 237 -12.02 -14.36 12.66
C LYS A 237 -13.35 -14.91 12.17
N PHE A 238 -13.37 -16.15 11.65
CA PHE A 238 -14.59 -16.81 11.23
C PHE A 238 -15.56 -16.99 12.40
N GLN A 239 -15.05 -17.42 13.55
CA GLN A 239 -15.84 -17.58 14.77
C GLN A 239 -16.47 -16.25 15.21
N LYS A 240 -15.69 -15.15 15.22
CA LYS A 240 -16.21 -13.81 15.55
C LYS A 240 -17.29 -13.32 14.58
N ILE A 241 -17.14 -13.60 13.28
CA ILE A 241 -18.15 -13.28 12.27
C ILE A 241 -19.42 -14.11 12.52
N PHE A 242 -19.25 -15.39 12.86
CA PHE A 242 -20.35 -16.32 13.13
C PHE A 242 -21.14 -15.94 14.40
N GLU A 243 -20.44 -15.55 15.48
CA GLU A 243 -21.05 -15.13 16.75
C GLU A 243 -21.86 -13.85 16.63
N LYS A 244 -21.43 -12.91 15.77
CA LYS A 244 -22.20 -11.70 15.46
C LYS A 244 -23.44 -11.98 14.61
N HIS A 245 -23.43 -13.04 13.80
CA HIS A 245 -24.54 -13.39 12.89
C HIS A 245 -24.97 -14.87 13.02
N PRO A 246 -25.52 -15.30 14.17
CA PRO A 246 -25.88 -16.71 14.41
C PRO A 246 -27.04 -17.19 13.52
N THR A 247 -27.89 -16.28 13.01
CA THR A 247 -28.98 -16.59 12.08
C THR A 247 -28.51 -16.91 10.66
N SER A 248 -27.23 -16.65 10.32
CA SER A 248 -26.63 -17.03 9.03
C SER A 248 -26.40 -18.54 8.88
N GLY A 249 -26.45 -19.30 9.99
CA GLY A 249 -26.36 -20.77 10.00
C GLY A 249 -27.48 -21.48 9.23
N ARG A 250 -28.54 -20.77 8.80
CA ARG A 250 -29.60 -21.32 7.95
C ARG A 250 -29.22 -21.37 6.46
N TRP A 251 -28.21 -20.60 6.02
CA TRP A 251 -27.77 -20.55 4.62
C TRP A 251 -26.76 -21.65 4.26
N ASN A 252 -26.02 -22.17 5.24
CA ASN A 252 -24.90 -23.09 4.96
C ASN A 252 -25.36 -24.54 4.71
N VAL A 253 -26.43 -25.01 5.36
CA VAL A 253 -26.87 -26.41 5.21
C VAL A 253 -27.45 -26.69 3.83
N GLN A 254 -28.12 -25.69 3.24
CA GLN A 254 -28.70 -25.80 1.90
C GLN A 254 -27.64 -25.58 0.79
N CYS A 255 -26.75 -24.60 0.93
CA CYS A 255 -25.69 -24.36 -0.05
C CYS A 255 -24.61 -25.46 -0.08
N LEU A 256 -24.20 -26.02 1.08
CA LEU A 256 -23.27 -27.16 1.12
C LEU A 256 -23.93 -28.45 0.58
N GLY A 257 -25.23 -28.66 0.86
CA GLY A 257 -26.01 -29.78 0.30
C GLY A 257 -26.12 -29.72 -1.23
N GLU A 258 -26.37 -28.53 -1.78
CA GLU A 258 -26.49 -28.31 -3.23
C GLU A 258 -25.15 -28.35 -3.99
N ALA A 259 -24.05 -27.93 -3.36
CA ALA A 259 -22.71 -28.05 -3.95
C ALA A 259 -22.24 -29.52 -4.00
N THR A 260 -22.61 -30.33 -3.01
CA THR A 260 -22.22 -31.75 -2.94
C THR A 260 -23.05 -32.62 -3.90
N THR A 261 -24.31 -32.25 -4.17
CA THR A 261 -25.16 -32.93 -5.17
C THR A 261 -24.79 -32.56 -6.60
N ARG A 262 -24.52 -31.28 -6.91
CA ARG A 262 -24.07 -30.86 -8.25
C ARG A 262 -22.67 -31.31 -8.63
N GLY A 263 -21.80 -31.62 -7.65
CA GLY A 263 -20.49 -32.22 -7.90
C GLY A 263 -20.54 -33.72 -8.24
N ARG A 264 -21.62 -34.42 -7.88
CA ARG A 264 -21.76 -35.87 -8.08
C ARG A 264 -22.42 -36.24 -9.42
N GLU A 265 -23.03 -35.30 -10.12
CA GLU A 265 -23.66 -35.49 -11.45
C GLU A 265 -22.75 -35.10 -12.64
N ARG A 266 -21.49 -34.72 -12.40
CA ARG A 266 -20.48 -34.51 -13.47
C ARG A 266 -19.33 -35.52 -13.48
N ILE A 267 -19.52 -36.64 -12.81
CA ILE A 267 -18.66 -37.82 -12.94
C ILE A 267 -19.58 -39.04 -13.10
N CYS A 268 -20.18 -39.13 -14.28
CA CYS A 268 -20.63 -40.33 -14.98
C CYS A 268 -20.80 -39.93 -16.45
#